data_AF-A0A386ZQ46-F1
#
_entry.id   AF-A0A386ZQ46-F1
#
_cell.length_a   1.000
_cell.length_b   1.000
_cell.length_c   1.000
_cell.angle_alpha   90.00
_cell.angle_beta   90.00
_cell.angle_gamma   90.00
#
_symmetry.space_group_name_H-M   'P 1'
#
loop_
_entity.id
_entity.type
_entity.pdbx_description
1 polymer ?
#
loop_
_entity_poly.entity_id
_entity_poly.type
_entity_poly.pdbx_seq_one_letter_code
_entity_poly.pdbx_strand_id
1 'polypeptide(L)'
;MDFSLWTCAARGHETYAPTEPELAARLHVTTPAGESWRCLRCGDFIPGEPRRSGPADDAPEVPRGHLLRDRIIMRLLAVERIIRGIVFILLGAGVLKLRGSREHWKTNWDKDLPLIRQLADQIGFNPDHSKIIRGIDKAFTLSPHVLVWIAVGLFAYAAIELIEAVGLWLVKRWGEYFAVIATSIFLPLEIYELTEKVTVLRAGALLINVAAVIWLLWSKSLFGLNGGAAKYHAEHHSESLMTVERAAAEAQAQQRTARIGTRRPH
;
A
#
# COMPACT_ATOMS: atom_id res chain seq x y z
N MET A 1 14.25 -10.35 -8.19
CA MET A 1 13.23 -11.42 -8.23
C MET A 1 12.09 -10.95 -9.10
N ASP A 2 11.62 -11.79 -10.02
CA ASP A 2 10.47 -11.47 -10.86
C ASP A 2 9.16 -11.88 -10.14
N PHE A 3 8.40 -10.88 -9.68
CA PHE A 3 7.11 -11.08 -9.02
C PHE A 3 6.04 -11.67 -9.95
N SER A 4 6.22 -11.52 -11.26
CA SER A 4 5.33 -12.09 -12.29
C SER A 4 5.37 -13.61 -12.24
N LEU A 5 6.57 -14.19 -12.13
CA LEU A 5 6.78 -15.64 -12.01
C LEU A 5 6.18 -16.19 -10.72
N TRP A 6 6.45 -15.55 -9.57
CA TRP A 6 5.86 -15.96 -8.29
C TRP A 6 4.33 -15.95 -8.30
N THR A 7 3.75 -14.92 -8.91
CA THR A 7 2.29 -14.83 -9.02
C THR A 7 1.72 -15.89 -9.95
N CYS A 8 2.42 -16.20 -11.06
CA CYS A 8 2.03 -17.30 -11.95
C CYS A 8 2.15 -18.67 -11.27
N ALA A 9 3.19 -18.90 -10.48
CA ALA A 9 3.33 -20.14 -9.71
C ALA A 9 2.20 -20.30 -8.67
N ALA A 10 1.80 -19.22 -8.00
CA ALA A 10 0.78 -19.26 -6.96
C ALA A 10 -0.67 -19.24 -7.48
N ARG A 11 -0.94 -18.57 -8.61
CA ARG A 11 -2.32 -18.32 -9.10
C ARG A 11 -2.58 -18.86 -10.51
N GLY A 12 -1.57 -19.43 -11.15
CA GLY A 12 -1.62 -19.88 -12.54
C GLY A 12 -1.29 -18.77 -13.55
N HIS A 13 -1.06 -19.21 -14.78
CA HIS A 13 -0.78 -18.34 -15.92
C HIS A 13 -2.05 -17.77 -16.53
N GLU A 14 -2.01 -16.52 -16.98
CA GLU A 14 -3.12 -15.86 -17.65
C GLU A 14 -2.87 -15.87 -19.16
N THR A 15 -3.53 -16.75 -19.91
CA THR A 15 -3.40 -16.86 -21.37
C THR A 15 -4.67 -16.34 -22.04
N TYR A 16 -4.52 -15.65 -23.17
CA TYR A 16 -5.62 -15.03 -23.90
C TYR A 16 -5.44 -15.21 -25.41
N ALA A 17 -6.49 -15.60 -26.11
CA ALA A 17 -6.52 -15.73 -27.56
C ALA A 17 -7.28 -14.55 -28.20
N PRO A 18 -6.57 -13.55 -28.77
CA PRO A 18 -7.20 -12.43 -29.45
C PRO A 18 -7.82 -12.87 -30.77
N THR A 19 -8.94 -12.25 -31.15
CA THR A 19 -9.60 -12.49 -32.46
C THR A 19 -8.82 -11.92 -33.64
N GLU A 20 -7.96 -10.93 -33.39
CA GLU A 20 -7.12 -10.28 -34.38
C GLU A 20 -5.98 -11.23 -34.79
N PRO A 21 -5.95 -11.70 -36.05
CA PRO A 21 -5.06 -12.81 -36.46
C PRO A 21 -3.58 -12.46 -36.37
N GLU A 22 -3.21 -11.20 -36.63
CA GLU A 22 -1.81 -10.75 -36.51
C GLU A 22 -1.34 -10.76 -35.06
N LEU A 23 -2.22 -10.44 -34.11
CA LEU A 23 -1.90 -10.45 -32.69
C LEU A 23 -1.91 -11.88 -32.13
N ALA A 24 -2.86 -12.70 -32.57
CA ALA A 24 -2.94 -14.11 -32.21
C ALA A 24 -1.66 -14.85 -32.60
N ALA A 25 -1.14 -14.61 -33.81
CA ALA A 25 0.11 -15.21 -34.28
C ALA A 25 1.35 -14.84 -33.44
N ARG A 26 1.31 -13.73 -32.69
CA ARG A 26 2.41 -13.31 -31.80
C ARG A 26 2.30 -13.90 -30.40
N LEU A 27 1.08 -14.24 -29.98
CA LEU A 27 0.78 -14.82 -28.66
C LEU A 27 0.63 -16.34 -28.71
N HIS A 28 0.61 -16.92 -29.90
CA HIS A 28 0.43 -18.34 -30.11
C HIS A 28 1.65 -18.96 -30.80
N VAL A 29 2.03 -20.16 -30.36
CA VAL A 29 2.99 -21.00 -31.05
C VAL A 29 2.54 -22.46 -31.01
N THR A 30 2.60 -23.14 -32.16
CA THR A 30 2.41 -24.58 -32.24
C THR A 30 3.73 -25.27 -31.93
N THR A 31 3.72 -26.17 -30.95
CA THR A 31 4.89 -26.98 -30.55
C THR A 31 4.61 -28.45 -30.83
N PRO A 32 5.62 -29.34 -30.83
CA PRO A 32 5.40 -30.78 -30.92
C PRO A 32 4.50 -31.36 -29.82
N ALA A 33 4.41 -30.68 -28.67
CA ALA A 33 3.55 -31.07 -27.55
C ALA A 33 2.11 -30.53 -27.69
N GLY A 34 1.82 -29.77 -28.75
CA GLY A 34 0.54 -29.10 -28.98
C GLY A 34 0.65 -27.57 -28.98
N GLU A 35 -0.51 -26.93 -28.97
CA GLU A 35 -0.64 -25.47 -28.97
C GLU A 35 -0.10 -24.88 -27.66
N SER A 36 0.54 -23.73 -27.73
CA SER A 36 1.07 -22.99 -26.58
C SER A 36 0.78 -21.51 -26.69
N TRP A 37 0.30 -20.93 -25.59
CA TRP A 37 -0.11 -19.52 -25.54
C TRP A 37 0.75 -18.72 -24.57
N ARG A 38 1.11 -17.52 -24.98
CA ARG A 38 1.95 -16.62 -24.22
C ARG A 38 1.18 -16.02 -23.05
N CYS A 39 1.71 -16.18 -21.85
CA CYS A 39 1.12 -15.65 -20.64
C CYS A 39 1.17 -14.11 -20.64
N LEU A 40 0.01 -13.49 -20.41
CA LEU A 40 -0.19 -12.05 -20.25
C LEU A 40 0.39 -11.49 -18.94
N ARG A 41 1.00 -12.30 -18.07
CA ARG A 41 1.77 -11.84 -16.89
C ARG A 41 3.29 -12.00 -17.01
N CYS A 42 3.79 -13.23 -17.16
CA CYS A 42 5.23 -13.51 -17.19
C CYS A 42 5.84 -13.45 -18.58
N GLY A 43 5.02 -13.56 -19.64
CA GLY A 43 5.51 -13.58 -21.02
C GLY A 43 6.01 -14.94 -21.50
N ASP A 44 5.98 -15.98 -20.65
CA ASP A 44 6.33 -17.36 -21.03
C ASP A 44 5.21 -18.01 -21.85
N PHE A 45 5.57 -18.94 -22.73
CA PHE A 45 4.62 -19.77 -23.47
C PHE A 45 4.19 -20.97 -22.64
N ILE A 46 2.88 -21.13 -22.47
CA ILE A 46 2.26 -22.14 -21.63
C ILE A 46 1.52 -23.13 -22.53
N PRO A 47 1.84 -24.43 -22.47
CA PRO A 47 1.14 -25.46 -23.24
C PRO A 47 -0.34 -25.57 -22.87
N GLY A 48 -1.18 -25.85 -23.86
CA GLY A 48 -2.61 -26.07 -23.70
C GLY A 48 -3.48 -24.93 -24.22
N GLU A 49 -4.79 -25.05 -24.02
CA GLU A 49 -5.76 -24.07 -24.48
C GLU A 49 -5.66 -22.73 -23.73
N PRO A 50 -5.99 -21.60 -24.39
CA PRO A 50 -6.01 -20.29 -23.76
C PRO A 50 -7.13 -20.23 -22.72
N ARG A 51 -6.91 -19.55 -21.58
CA ARG A 51 -7.96 -19.43 -20.55
C ARG A 51 -9.18 -18.65 -21.02
N ARG A 52 -8.98 -17.70 -21.92
CA ARG A 52 -9.99 -16.77 -22.43
C ARG A 52 -9.69 -16.43 -23.89
N SER A 53 -10.71 -15.99 -24.60
CA SER A 53 -10.61 -15.55 -25.99
C SER A 53 -11.56 -14.39 -26.26
N GLY A 54 -11.27 -13.58 -27.26
CA GLY A 54 -12.13 -12.45 -27.67
C GLY A 54 -11.34 -11.33 -28.34
N PRO A 55 -11.97 -10.17 -28.58
CA PRO A 55 -11.30 -8.98 -29.06
C PRO A 55 -10.13 -8.58 -28.17
N ALA A 56 -9.03 -8.09 -28.73
CA ALA A 56 -7.88 -7.70 -27.94
C ALA A 56 -8.19 -6.58 -26.92
N ASP A 57 -9.24 -5.79 -27.14
CA ASP A 57 -9.75 -4.78 -26.21
C ASP A 57 -10.41 -5.38 -24.95
N ASP A 58 -10.91 -6.61 -25.04
CA ASP A 58 -11.51 -7.34 -23.92
C ASP A 58 -10.48 -8.17 -23.13
N ALA A 59 -9.20 -8.09 -23.53
CA ALA A 59 -8.15 -8.80 -22.84
C ALA A 59 -7.96 -8.25 -21.41
N PRO A 60 -7.84 -9.13 -20.39
CA PRO A 60 -7.71 -8.68 -19.01
C PRO A 60 -6.41 -7.88 -18.83
N GLU A 61 -6.51 -6.71 -18.21
CA GLU A 61 -5.33 -5.95 -17.80
C GLU A 61 -4.61 -6.67 -16.66
N VAL A 62 -3.48 -7.29 -16.98
CA VAL A 62 -2.66 -8.01 -16.00
C VAL A 62 -1.48 -7.14 -15.59
N PRO A 63 -1.38 -6.72 -14.31
CA PRO A 63 -0.23 -5.96 -13.85
C PRO A 63 1.03 -6.83 -13.93
N ARG A 64 2.14 -6.22 -14.39
CA ARG A 64 3.45 -6.84 -14.57
C ARG A 64 4.53 -6.08 -13.80
N GLY A 65 5.69 -6.72 -13.63
CA GLY A 65 6.92 -6.04 -13.22
C GLY A 65 6.79 -5.24 -11.91
N HIS A 66 7.07 -3.94 -11.99
CA HIS A 66 7.14 -3.07 -10.82
C HIS A 66 5.76 -2.76 -10.21
N LEU A 67 4.67 -2.78 -11.01
CA LEU A 67 3.30 -2.58 -10.52
C LEU A 67 2.83 -3.71 -9.58
N LEU A 68 3.30 -4.94 -9.82
CA LEU A 68 3.08 -6.07 -8.91
C LEU A 68 3.81 -5.90 -7.58
N ARG A 69 5.07 -5.46 -7.65
CA ARG A 69 5.89 -5.19 -6.45
C ARG A 69 5.25 -4.10 -5.61
N ASP A 70 4.84 -3.00 -6.24
CA ASP A 70 4.22 -1.88 -5.55
C ASP A 70 2.91 -2.32 -4.88
N ARG A 71 2.09 -3.17 -5.52
CA ARG A 71 0.90 -3.77 -4.90
C ARG A 71 1.23 -4.62 -3.66
N ILE A 72 2.31 -5.40 -3.69
CA ILE A 72 2.73 -6.21 -2.54
C ILE A 72 3.23 -5.30 -1.41
N ILE A 73 4.07 -4.31 -1.72
CA ILE A 73 4.56 -3.32 -0.76
C ILE A 73 3.38 -2.59 -0.11
N MET A 74 2.42 -2.10 -0.91
CA MET A 74 1.22 -1.43 -0.41
C MET A 74 0.40 -2.31 0.54
N ARG A 75 0.26 -3.61 0.24
CA ARG A 75 -0.43 -4.55 1.14
C ARG A 75 0.33 -4.80 2.43
N LEU A 76 1.66 -4.89 2.37
CA LEU A 76 2.49 -5.06 3.56
C LEU A 76 2.39 -3.84 4.47
N LEU A 77 2.43 -2.63 3.90
CA LEU A 77 2.19 -1.38 4.63
C LEU A 77 0.76 -1.36 5.21
N ALA A 78 -0.25 -1.77 4.45
CA ALA A 78 -1.62 -1.87 4.96
C ALA A 78 -1.75 -2.83 6.15
N VAL A 79 -1.06 -3.97 6.14
CA VAL A 79 -1.05 -4.91 7.28
C VAL A 79 -0.41 -4.28 8.51
N GLU A 80 0.72 -3.60 8.34
CA GLU A 80 1.38 -2.87 9.42
C GLU A 80 0.44 -1.83 10.04
N ARG A 81 -0.24 -1.04 9.21
CA ARG A 81 -1.26 -0.06 9.63
C ARG A 81 -2.42 -0.71 10.38
N ILE A 82 -2.91 -1.86 9.93
CA ILE A 82 -3.97 -2.62 10.65
C ILE A 82 -3.49 -3.03 12.03
N ILE A 83 -2.28 -3.60 12.13
CA ILE A 83 -1.70 -4.03 13.41
C ILE A 83 -1.60 -2.83 14.35
N ARG A 84 -1.08 -1.70 13.87
CA ARG A 84 -0.96 -0.47 14.64
C ARG A 84 -2.32 0.07 15.08
N GLY A 85 -3.32 0.09 14.19
CA GLY A 85 -4.70 0.46 14.52
C GLY A 85 -5.32 -0.43 15.60
N ILE A 86 -5.11 -1.74 15.52
CA ILE A 86 -5.54 -2.70 16.56
C ILE A 86 -4.86 -2.38 17.90
N VAL A 87 -3.55 -2.12 17.90
CA VAL A 87 -2.82 -1.72 19.11
C VAL A 87 -3.43 -0.48 19.74
N PHE A 88 -3.74 0.55 18.96
CA PHE A 88 -4.39 1.77 19.49
C PHE A 88 -5.81 1.53 20.01
N ILE A 89 -6.59 0.66 19.37
CA ILE A 89 -7.91 0.24 19.89
C ILE A 89 -7.75 -0.47 21.23
N LEU A 90 -6.80 -1.39 21.35
CA LEU A 90 -6.54 -2.12 22.60
C LEU A 90 -6.09 -1.16 23.71
N LEU A 91 -5.23 -0.20 23.39
CA LEU A 91 -4.81 0.85 24.33
C LEU A 91 -6.01 1.72 24.76
N GLY A 92 -6.85 2.18 23.83
CA GLY A 92 -8.04 2.96 24.14
C GLY A 92 -9.04 2.20 25.02
N ALA A 93 -9.28 0.92 24.71
CA ALA A 93 -10.10 0.03 25.52
C ALA A 93 -9.49 -0.18 26.92
N GLY A 94 -8.16 -0.34 27.01
CA GLY A 94 -7.42 -0.41 28.26
C GLY A 94 -7.61 0.84 29.12
N VAL A 95 -7.52 2.04 28.52
CA VAL A 95 -7.76 3.32 29.20
C VAL A 95 -9.20 3.44 29.72
N LEU A 96 -10.20 3.03 28.94
CA LEU A 96 -11.61 3.03 29.38
C LEU A 96 -11.86 2.01 30.50
N LYS A 97 -11.23 0.83 30.42
CA LYS A 97 -11.31 -0.19 31.48
C LYS A 97 -10.65 0.31 32.78
N LEU A 98 -9.52 1.01 32.66
CA LEU A 98 -8.84 1.67 33.78
C LEU A 98 -9.75 2.72 34.45
N ARG A 99 -10.50 3.48 33.65
CA ARG A 99 -11.49 4.45 34.17
C ARG A 99 -12.61 3.76 34.96
N GLY A 100 -13.17 2.67 34.44
CA GLY A 100 -14.33 1.97 35.03
C GLY A 100 -14.01 1.13 36.27
N SER A 101 -12.75 0.71 36.45
CA SER A 101 -12.34 -0.21 37.52
C SER A 101 -11.07 0.25 38.22
N ARG A 102 -10.98 1.56 38.46
CA ARG A 102 -9.76 2.25 38.91
C ARG A 102 -9.18 1.71 40.22
N GLU A 103 -10.04 1.45 41.21
CA GLU A 103 -9.62 0.86 42.49
C GLU A 103 -9.21 -0.60 42.34
N HIS A 104 -9.95 -1.41 41.59
CA HIS A 104 -9.64 -2.84 41.43
C HIS A 104 -8.33 -3.07 40.65
N TRP A 105 -8.08 -2.27 39.61
CA TRP A 105 -6.84 -2.34 38.84
C TRP A 105 -5.65 -1.78 39.59
N LYS A 106 -5.81 -0.70 40.37
CA LYS A 106 -4.72 -0.16 41.18
C LYS A 106 -4.28 -1.19 42.23
N THR A 107 -5.23 -1.83 42.91
CA THR A 107 -4.91 -2.85 43.93
C THR A 107 -4.23 -4.08 43.32
N ASN A 108 -4.65 -4.55 42.13
CA ASN A 108 -3.97 -5.64 41.45
C ASN A 108 -2.59 -5.23 40.93
N TRP A 109 -2.46 -4.02 40.37
CA TRP A 109 -1.18 -3.49 39.90
C TRP A 109 -0.19 -3.34 41.04
N ASP A 110 -0.59 -2.75 42.17
CA ASP A 110 0.24 -2.62 43.38
C ASP A 110 0.65 -3.98 43.95
N LYS A 111 -0.19 -5.03 43.77
CA LYS A 111 0.08 -6.40 44.18
C LYS A 111 1.02 -7.15 43.23
N ASP A 112 0.95 -6.88 41.94
CA ASP A 112 1.73 -7.56 40.89
C ASP A 112 3.07 -6.86 40.59
N LEU A 113 3.18 -5.55 40.90
CA LEU A 113 4.41 -4.76 40.71
C LEU A 113 5.66 -5.37 41.38
N PRO A 114 5.61 -5.94 42.59
CA PRO A 114 6.77 -6.59 43.23
C PRO A 114 7.23 -7.84 42.47
N LEU A 115 6.30 -8.63 41.92
CA LEU A 115 6.60 -9.83 41.12
C LEU A 115 7.24 -9.45 39.79
N ILE A 116 6.72 -8.41 39.11
CA ILE A 116 7.28 -7.90 37.86
C ILE A 116 8.69 -7.32 38.08
N ARG A 117 8.93 -6.66 39.22
CA ARG A 117 10.27 -6.18 39.62
C ARG A 117 11.26 -7.33 39.80
N GLN A 118 10.86 -8.39 40.50
CA GLN A 118 11.70 -9.57 40.70
C GLN A 118 12.06 -10.27 39.37
N LEU A 119 11.12 -10.34 38.43
CA LEU A 119 11.36 -10.88 37.09
C LEU A 119 12.23 -9.94 36.23
N ALA A 120 12.03 -8.62 36.30
CA ALA A 120 12.80 -7.64 35.53
C ALA A 120 14.27 -7.55 35.98
N ASP A 121 14.53 -7.64 37.29
CA ASP A 121 15.89 -7.65 37.85
C ASP A 121 16.68 -8.89 37.42
N GLN A 122 16.03 -10.05 37.28
CA GLN A 122 16.66 -11.27 36.75
C GLN A 122 17.07 -11.14 35.27
N ILE A 123 16.41 -10.26 34.51
CA ILE A 123 16.69 -10.02 33.09
C ILE A 123 17.61 -8.78 32.91
N GLY A 124 18.03 -8.14 34.01
CA GLY A 124 18.86 -6.93 33.98
C GLY A 124 18.14 -5.67 33.44
N PHE A 125 16.81 -5.72 33.36
CA PHE A 125 15.99 -4.58 32.97
C PHE A 125 15.66 -3.79 34.23
N ASN A 126 16.00 -2.50 34.28
CA ASN A 126 15.81 -1.67 35.48
C ASN A 126 14.42 -0.97 35.44
N PRO A 127 13.37 -1.52 36.09
CA PRO A 127 12.00 -1.02 35.98
C PRO A 127 11.82 0.40 36.52
N ASP A 128 12.64 0.85 37.48
CA ASP A 128 12.48 2.15 38.15
C ASP A 128 12.74 3.36 37.22
N HIS A 129 13.52 3.17 36.15
CA HIS A 129 13.76 4.20 35.14
C HIS A 129 12.86 4.07 33.89
N SER A 130 12.03 3.02 33.80
CA SER A 130 11.19 2.78 32.63
C SER A 130 10.12 3.87 32.48
N LYS A 131 10.08 4.52 31.30
CA LYS A 131 9.03 5.50 30.95
C LYS A 131 7.62 4.87 30.95
N ILE A 132 7.54 3.54 30.79
CA ILE A 132 6.29 2.78 30.72
C ILE A 132 5.64 2.71 32.10
N ILE A 133 6.40 2.35 33.14
CA ILE A 133 5.88 2.22 34.52
C ILE A 133 5.43 3.58 35.06
N ARG A 134 6.22 4.64 34.85
CA ARG A 134 5.81 6.02 35.17
C ARG A 134 4.57 6.49 34.41
N GLY A 135 4.42 6.05 33.16
CA GLY A 135 3.24 6.35 32.36
C GLY A 135 1.97 5.73 32.96
N ILE A 136 2.08 4.49 33.44
CA ILE A 136 0.98 3.75 34.09
C ILE A 136 0.62 4.41 35.44
N ASP A 137 1.59 4.72 36.29
CA ASP A 137 1.33 5.42 37.57
C ASP A 137 0.68 6.79 37.35
N LYS A 138 1.17 7.55 36.35
CA LYS A 138 0.58 8.84 36.00
C LYS A 138 -0.86 8.67 35.47
N ALA A 139 -1.15 7.60 34.72
CA ALA A 139 -2.51 7.28 34.25
C ALA A 139 -3.51 7.06 35.40
N PHE A 140 -3.06 6.51 36.54
CA PHE A 140 -3.90 6.40 37.73
C PHE A 140 -4.20 7.75 38.40
N THR A 141 -3.29 8.74 38.28
CA THR A 141 -3.46 10.09 38.85
C THR A 141 -4.27 11.06 37.98
N LEU A 142 -4.49 10.74 36.70
CA LEU A 142 -5.22 11.59 35.76
C LEU A 142 -6.71 11.74 36.14
N SER A 143 -7.39 12.81 35.73
CA SER A 143 -8.85 12.91 35.94
C SER A 143 -9.61 11.91 35.04
N PRO A 144 -10.75 11.32 35.49
CA PRO A 144 -11.58 10.47 34.64
C PRO A 144 -11.98 11.14 33.32
N HIS A 145 -12.18 12.46 33.31
CA HIS A 145 -12.48 13.21 32.09
C HIS A 145 -11.29 13.23 31.12
N VAL A 146 -10.06 13.33 31.62
CA VAL A 146 -8.86 13.31 30.78
C VAL A 146 -8.65 11.93 30.19
N LEU A 147 -8.90 10.85 30.95
CA LEU A 147 -8.84 9.48 30.41
C LEU A 147 -9.83 9.27 29.26
N VAL A 148 -11.03 9.88 29.31
CA VAL A 148 -11.98 9.83 28.20
C VAL A 148 -11.41 10.51 26.96
N TRP A 149 -10.87 11.72 27.09
CA TRP A 149 -10.27 12.43 25.96
C TRP A 149 -9.06 11.70 25.37
N ILE A 150 -8.24 11.05 26.21
CA ILE A 150 -7.16 10.18 25.75
C ILE A 150 -7.73 9.00 24.96
N ALA A 151 -8.73 8.30 25.48
CA ALA A 151 -9.36 7.18 24.78
C ALA A 151 -9.99 7.62 23.44
N VAL A 152 -10.67 8.78 23.41
CA VAL A 152 -11.22 9.36 22.18
C VAL A 152 -10.11 9.64 21.17
N GLY A 153 -8.99 10.25 21.59
CA GLY A 153 -7.84 10.47 20.71
C GLY A 153 -7.23 9.18 20.17
N LEU A 154 -7.09 8.15 21.01
CA LEU A 154 -6.61 6.83 20.61
C LEU A 154 -7.52 6.15 19.58
N PHE A 155 -8.84 6.19 19.79
CA PHE A 155 -9.80 5.64 18.83
C PHE A 155 -9.86 6.44 17.53
N ALA A 156 -9.77 7.77 17.60
CA ALA A 156 -9.71 8.62 16.41
C ALA A 156 -8.47 8.31 15.57
N TYR A 157 -7.30 8.17 16.21
CA TYR A 157 -6.07 7.79 15.52
C TYR A 157 -6.15 6.38 14.92
N ALA A 158 -6.71 5.41 15.67
CA ALA A 158 -6.94 4.07 15.15
C ALA A 158 -7.86 4.07 13.93
N ALA A 159 -8.93 4.90 13.92
CA ALA A 159 -9.82 5.02 12.78
C ALA A 159 -9.08 5.54 11.54
N ILE A 160 -8.20 6.55 11.70
CA ILE A 160 -7.37 7.07 10.61
C ILE A 160 -6.48 5.96 10.04
N GLU A 161 -5.74 5.25 10.89
CA GLU A 161 -4.84 4.16 10.47
C GLU A 161 -5.59 3.05 9.73
N LEU A 162 -6.79 2.68 10.19
CA LEU A 162 -7.62 1.67 9.55
C LEU A 162 -8.19 2.15 8.20
N ILE A 163 -8.61 3.41 8.09
CA ILE A 163 -9.08 3.98 6.82
C ILE A 163 -7.93 4.00 5.80
N GLU A 164 -6.73 4.42 6.21
CA GLU A 164 -5.53 4.39 5.37
C GLU A 164 -5.18 2.95 4.95
N ALA A 165 -5.25 1.99 5.87
CA ALA A 165 -5.01 0.59 5.57
C ALA A 165 -5.99 0.04 4.53
N VAL A 166 -7.28 0.35 4.64
CA VAL A 166 -8.29 -0.06 3.63
C VAL A 166 -7.96 0.56 2.27
N GLY A 167 -7.58 1.85 2.24
CA GLY A 167 -7.18 2.54 1.03
C GLY A 167 -5.97 1.89 0.33
N LEU A 168 -4.92 1.58 1.10
CA LEU A 168 -3.71 0.90 0.63
C LEU A 168 -3.97 -0.54 0.19
N TRP A 169 -4.80 -1.27 0.94
CA TRP A 169 -5.14 -2.66 0.64
C TRP A 169 -5.89 -2.81 -0.67
N LEU A 170 -6.80 -1.87 -0.94
CA LEU A 170 -7.57 -1.82 -2.19
C LEU A 170 -6.76 -1.27 -3.38
N VAL A 171 -5.57 -0.70 -3.13
CA VAL A 171 -4.73 -0.04 -4.15
C VAL A 171 -5.57 0.97 -4.94
N LYS A 172 -6.38 1.75 -4.22
CA LYS A 172 -7.26 2.77 -4.81
C LYS A 172 -6.72 4.15 -4.47
N ARG A 173 -6.78 5.06 -5.45
CA ARG A 173 -6.30 6.46 -5.32
C ARG A 173 -6.96 7.23 -4.17
N TRP A 174 -8.17 6.84 -3.73
CA TRP A 174 -8.81 7.46 -2.56
C TRP A 174 -8.04 7.21 -1.26
N GLY A 175 -7.35 6.09 -1.13
CA GLY A 175 -6.44 5.82 -0.01
C GLY A 175 -5.26 6.77 0.01
N GLU A 176 -4.70 7.07 -1.16
CA GLU A 176 -3.61 8.04 -1.31
C GLU A 176 -4.10 9.47 -0.99
N TYR A 177 -5.32 9.84 -1.41
CA TYR A 177 -5.95 11.12 -1.04
C TYR A 177 -6.14 11.23 0.47
N PHE A 178 -6.62 10.16 1.11
CA PHE A 178 -6.83 10.13 2.55
C PHE A 178 -5.51 10.26 3.32
N ALA A 179 -4.44 9.57 2.90
CA ALA A 179 -3.12 9.68 3.52
C ALA A 179 -2.59 11.12 3.49
N VAL A 180 -2.75 11.83 2.36
CA VAL A 180 -2.37 13.25 2.25
C VAL A 180 -3.19 14.12 3.19
N ILE A 181 -4.51 13.94 3.23
CA ILE A 181 -5.40 14.72 4.12
C ILE A 181 -5.06 14.45 5.59
N ALA A 182 -4.89 13.18 5.97
CA ALA A 182 -4.54 12.78 7.32
C ALA A 182 -3.21 13.41 7.76
N THR A 183 -2.18 13.38 6.92
CA THR A 183 -0.88 14.01 7.20
C THR A 183 -1.02 15.54 7.27
N SER A 184 -1.88 16.14 6.44
CA SER A 184 -2.08 17.59 6.38
C SER A 184 -2.87 18.13 7.57
N ILE A 185 -3.77 17.35 8.18
CA ILE A 185 -4.56 17.75 9.36
C ILE A 185 -3.67 18.02 10.58
N PHE A 186 -2.50 17.38 10.67
CA PHE A 186 -1.56 17.60 11.77
C PHE A 186 -0.66 18.83 11.57
N LEU A 187 -0.53 19.35 10.33
CA LEU A 187 0.31 20.53 10.03
C LEU A 187 -0.12 21.80 10.78
N PRO A 188 -1.42 22.20 10.84
CA PRO A 188 -1.85 23.38 11.60
C PRO A 188 -1.49 23.30 13.08
N LEU A 189 -1.60 22.11 13.67
CA LEU A 189 -1.27 21.88 15.08
C LEU A 189 0.24 22.06 15.32
N GLU A 190 1.08 21.48 14.45
CA GLU A 190 2.54 21.63 14.50
C GLU A 190 2.97 23.08 14.30
N ILE A 191 2.32 23.82 13.38
CA ILE A 191 2.60 25.26 13.14
C ILE A 191 2.24 26.10 14.37
N TYR A 192 1.08 25.84 14.99
CA TYR A 192 0.67 26.54 16.22
C TYR A 192 1.64 26.29 17.37
N GLU A 193 2.04 25.03 17.61
CA GLU A 193 3.05 24.70 18.63
C GLU A 193 4.42 25.33 18.36
N LEU A 194 4.79 25.53 17.09
CA LEU A 194 6.02 26.21 16.70
C LEU A 194 5.99 27.71 17.02
N THR A 195 4.82 28.36 16.88
CA THR A 195 4.66 29.77 17.23
C THR A 195 4.73 30.02 18.74
N GLU A 196 4.45 29.01 19.56
CA GLU A 196 4.45 29.12 21.02
C GLU A 196 5.80 28.70 21.64
N LYS A 197 6.45 27.64 21.13
CA LYS A 197 7.77 27.17 21.59
C LYS A 197 8.59 26.56 20.45
N VAL A 198 9.54 27.34 19.92
CA VAL A 198 10.48 26.89 18.90
C VAL A 198 11.50 25.91 19.52
N THR A 199 11.47 24.66 19.08
CA THR A 199 12.51 23.66 19.39
C THR A 199 12.99 23.03 18.09
N VAL A 200 14.31 22.77 17.98
CA VAL A 200 14.93 22.20 16.76
C VAL A 200 14.26 20.89 16.34
N LEU A 201 13.86 20.06 17.31
CA LEU A 201 13.14 18.81 17.07
C LEU A 201 11.76 19.02 16.41
N ARG A 202 11.00 20.03 16.85
CA ARG A 202 9.68 20.34 16.27
C ARG A 202 9.79 20.95 14.87
N ALA A 203 10.78 21.81 14.65
CA ALA A 203 11.03 22.38 13.33
C ALA A 203 11.46 21.29 12.32
N GLY A 204 12.30 20.35 12.76
CA GLY A 204 12.68 19.18 11.96
C GLY A 204 11.48 18.27 11.64
N ALA A 205 10.62 17.99 12.61
CA ALA A 205 9.41 17.19 12.40
C ALA A 205 8.46 17.84 11.38
N LEU A 206 8.20 19.14 11.51
CA LEU A 206 7.38 19.89 10.54
C LEU A 206 7.96 19.81 9.12
N LEU A 207 9.28 19.99 8.98
CA LEU A 207 9.95 19.96 7.68
C LEU A 207 9.85 18.57 7.03
N ILE A 208 9.99 17.50 7.82
CA ILE A 208 9.81 16.13 7.35
C ILE A 208 8.36 15.88 6.91
N ASN A 209 7.36 16.30 7.70
CA ASN A 209 5.95 16.16 7.35
C ASN A 209 5.61 16.92 6.07
N VAL A 210 6.07 18.16 5.94
CA VAL A 210 5.89 18.98 4.71
C VAL A 210 6.57 18.31 3.51
N ALA A 211 7.81 17.83 3.66
CA ALA A 211 8.52 17.14 2.60
C ALA A 211 7.81 15.84 2.18
N ALA A 212 7.28 15.07 3.13
CA ALA A 212 6.52 13.86 2.85
C ALA A 212 5.23 14.16 2.07
N VAL A 213 4.49 15.20 2.45
CA VAL A 213 3.29 15.66 1.73
C VAL A 213 3.63 16.11 0.30
N ILE A 214 4.67 16.94 0.13
CA ILE A 214 5.11 17.43 -1.18
C ILE A 214 5.57 16.26 -2.07
N TRP A 215 6.36 15.34 -1.51
CA TRP A 215 6.86 14.18 -2.23
C TRP A 215 5.71 13.26 -2.68
N LEU A 216 4.71 13.02 -1.82
CA LEU A 216 3.52 12.24 -2.17
C LEU A 216 2.71 12.90 -3.30
N LEU A 217 2.48 14.21 -3.21
CA LEU A 217 1.77 14.97 -4.23
C LEU A 217 2.48 14.90 -5.59
N TRP A 218 3.81 15.00 -5.61
CA TRP A 218 4.61 15.03 -6.83
C TRP A 218 4.87 13.64 -7.43
N SER A 219 5.21 12.65 -6.61
CA SER A 219 5.55 11.28 -7.06
C SER A 219 4.34 10.52 -7.59
N LYS A 220 3.14 10.77 -7.06
CA LYS A 220 1.93 9.99 -7.41
C LYS A 220 0.96 10.74 -8.32
N SER A 221 1.31 11.95 -8.76
CA SER A 221 0.50 12.76 -9.70
C SER A 221 -0.95 12.90 -9.22
N LEU A 222 -1.12 13.08 -7.91
CA LEU A 222 -2.43 13.24 -7.27
C LEU A 222 -3.01 14.63 -7.61
N PHE A 223 -4.34 14.74 -7.64
CA PHE A 223 -5.05 16.01 -7.88
C PHE A 223 -4.77 16.69 -9.24
N GLY A 224 -4.37 15.93 -10.27
CA GLY A 224 -4.16 16.49 -11.60
C GLY A 224 -2.78 17.12 -11.83
N LEU A 225 -1.93 17.16 -10.80
CA LEU A 225 -0.51 17.52 -10.93
C LEU A 225 0.22 16.45 -11.76
N ASN A 226 1.18 16.83 -12.61
CA ASN A 226 1.98 15.92 -13.46
C ASN A 226 1.18 14.94 -14.34
N GLY A 227 0.02 15.35 -14.87
CA GLY A 227 -0.78 14.53 -15.82
C GLY A 227 -1.83 13.62 -15.17
N GLY A 228 -1.98 13.66 -13.84
CA GLY A 228 -3.17 13.17 -13.14
C GLY A 228 -3.51 11.69 -13.38
N ALA A 229 -4.82 11.40 -13.49
CA ALA A 229 -5.33 10.06 -13.78
C ALA A 229 -4.82 9.51 -15.12
N ALA A 230 -4.68 10.38 -16.12
CA ALA A 230 -4.31 9.99 -17.47
C ALA A 230 -2.90 9.41 -17.54
N LYS A 231 -1.93 9.99 -16.82
CA LYS A 231 -0.57 9.43 -16.73
C LYS A 231 -0.55 8.06 -16.04
N TYR A 232 -1.30 7.90 -14.95
CA TYR A 232 -1.41 6.62 -14.25
C TYR A 232 -1.97 5.50 -15.14
N HIS A 233 -3.04 5.80 -15.89
CA HIS A 233 -3.60 4.86 -16.85
C HIS A 233 -2.64 4.60 -18.00
N ALA A 234 -1.98 5.63 -18.55
CA ALA A 234 -1.01 5.47 -19.63
C ALA A 234 0.18 4.58 -19.24
N GLU A 235 0.71 4.71 -18.02
CA GLU A 235 1.77 3.85 -17.49
C GLU A 235 1.27 2.39 -17.30
N HIS A 236 0.05 2.19 -16.80
CA HIS A 236 -0.52 0.84 -16.68
C HIS A 236 -0.78 0.18 -18.05
N HIS A 237 -1.23 0.96 -19.03
CA HIS A 237 -1.48 0.48 -20.39
C HIS A 237 -0.17 0.17 -21.12
N SER A 238 0.89 0.98 -20.96
CA SER A 238 2.18 0.74 -21.63
C SER A 238 2.92 -0.49 -21.10
N GLU A 239 2.73 -0.86 -19.82
CA GLU A 239 3.32 -2.07 -19.24
C GLU A 239 2.54 -3.37 -19.53
N SER A 240 1.33 -3.28 -20.08
CA SER A 240 0.56 -4.46 -20.49
C SER A 240 1.16 -5.07 -21.77
N LEU A 241 1.47 -6.36 -21.73
CA LEU A 241 2.01 -7.07 -22.89
C LEU A 241 1.05 -7.07 -24.08
N MET A 242 -0.27 -7.05 -23.86
CA MET A 242 -1.24 -6.92 -24.95
C MET A 242 -1.05 -5.62 -25.73
N THR A 243 -0.82 -4.50 -25.02
CA THR A 243 -0.59 -3.20 -25.64
C THR A 243 0.72 -3.19 -26.43
N VAL A 244 1.79 -3.75 -25.85
CA VAL A 244 3.10 -3.83 -26.51
C VAL A 244 3.04 -4.68 -27.79
N GLU A 245 2.38 -5.84 -27.72
CA GLU A 245 2.24 -6.72 -28.88
C GLU A 245 1.32 -6.13 -29.95
N ARG A 246 0.28 -5.38 -29.56
CA ARG A 246 -0.57 -4.63 -30.50
C ARG A 246 0.22 -3.54 -31.21
N ALA A 247 0.95 -2.69 -30.48
CA ALA A 247 1.77 -1.64 -31.08
C ALA A 247 2.85 -2.22 -32.02
N ALA A 248 3.41 -3.38 -31.66
CA ALA A 248 4.36 -4.10 -32.52
C ALA A 248 3.70 -4.67 -33.79
N ALA A 249 2.48 -5.21 -33.69
CA ALA A 249 1.71 -5.69 -34.83
C ALA A 249 1.36 -4.53 -35.79
N GLU A 250 0.88 -3.41 -35.26
CA GLU A 250 0.58 -2.20 -36.04
C GLU A 250 1.81 -1.65 -36.75
N ALA A 251 2.95 -1.56 -36.06
CA ALA A 251 4.22 -1.14 -36.65
C ALA A 251 4.67 -2.08 -37.78
N GLN A 252 4.48 -3.39 -37.62
CA GLN A 252 4.79 -4.39 -38.65
C GLN A 252 3.87 -4.27 -39.87
N ALA A 253 2.56 -4.05 -39.67
CA ALA A 253 1.60 -3.81 -40.72
C ALA A 253 1.90 -2.53 -41.52
N GLN A 254 2.29 -1.44 -40.82
CA GLN A 254 2.71 -0.18 -41.45
C GLN A 254 3.98 -0.37 -42.29
N GLN A 255 4.99 -1.08 -41.77
CA GLN A 255 6.21 -1.41 -42.52
C GLN A 255 5.92 -2.27 -43.75
N ARG A 256 5.01 -3.24 -43.65
CA ARG A 256 4.60 -4.09 -44.77
C ARG A 256 3.92 -3.26 -45.86
N THR A 257 3.04 -2.33 -45.47
CA THR A 257 2.35 -1.41 -46.39
C THR A 257 3.35 -0.48 -47.09
N ALA A 258 4.30 0.10 -46.36
CA ALA A 258 5.35 0.96 -46.92
C ALA A 258 6.26 0.22 -47.92
N ARG A 259 6.61 -1.04 -47.63
CA ARG A 259 7.38 -1.91 -48.56
C ARG A 259 6.62 -2.27 -49.84
N ILE A 260 5.30 -2.39 -49.77
CA ILE A 260 4.46 -2.66 -50.95
C ILE A 260 4.30 -1.38 -51.79
N GLY A 261 4.11 -0.22 -51.16
CA GLY A 261 3.97 1.07 -51.85
C GLY A 261 5.23 1.53 -52.59
N THR A 262 6.41 1.07 -52.18
CA THR A 262 7.71 1.34 -52.82
C THR A 262 8.04 0.41 -53.99
N ARG A 263 7.27 -0.67 -54.20
CA ARG A 263 7.36 -1.57 -55.36
C ARG A 263 6.33 -1.23 -56.44
N ARG A 264 6.16 0.05 -56.82
CA ARG A 264 5.48 0.36 -58.08
C ARG A 264 6.43 0.07 -59.24
N PRO A 265 6.05 -0.78 -60.22
CA PRO A 265 6.90 -1.07 -61.37
C PRO A 265 7.04 0.17 -62.24
N HIS A 266 8.27 0.44 -62.69
CA HIS A 266 8.55 1.27 -63.87
C HIS A 266 8.05 0.58 -65.13
#